data_AF-S3K2A3-F1
#
_entry.id   AF-S3K2A3-F1
#
_cell.length_a   1.000
_cell.length_b   1.000
_cell.length_c   1.000
_cell.angle_alpha   90.00
_cell.angle_beta   90.00
_cell.angle_gamma   90.00
#
_symmetry.space_group_name_H-M   'P 1'
#
loop_
_entity.id
_entity.type
_entity.pdbx_description
1 polymer ?
#
loop_
_entity_poly.entity_id
_entity_poly.type
_entity_poly.pdbx_seq_one_letter_code
_entity_poly.pdbx_strand_id
1 'polypeptide(L)'
;MRARFTLCLLSFFLCAAALFCVPDGRVSVMPKDVYVGDEAEIRFEFSFAEKLFEGDSPSLNVQAFTDVSDMSDVSPGSRSENEELKRIFFTDDYTIQSMRLKGSPPSYVLSIVFIPWKTGEIDMSAFDLSSVLGLSVRPFLTDIPPVHIQSITEKTGEKQLRPVKGPIIIPGTTYAVAAFCAVLLLFFAVVTALLIRFALIRGFFQAFFERMFSSQSFRAVCRELLFLEKRGQALPSGVFCTRVSRLIRSYLENRFSYPFTAKTSSELVPAFSEFFAHSASERSYAYMQDLYEVCARCDYIRFSGESVFSREERIDSVQRVRSALLYFEQPEEREAENQKTEEAV
;
A
#
# COMPACT_ATOMS: atom_id res chain seq x y z
N MET A 1 -23.81 74.34 -61.43
CA MET A 1 -23.96 72.87 -61.51
C MET A 1 -22.76 72.09 -60.94
N ARG A 2 -21.50 72.51 -61.14
CA ARG A 2 -20.31 71.78 -60.66
C ARG A 2 -20.19 71.58 -59.13
N ALA A 3 -20.61 72.56 -58.32
CA ALA A 3 -20.47 72.48 -56.85
C ALA A 3 -21.45 71.51 -56.17
N ARG A 4 -22.59 71.17 -56.79
CA ARG A 4 -23.55 70.20 -56.23
C ARG A 4 -23.12 68.76 -56.49
N PHE A 5 -22.41 68.50 -57.59
CA PHE A 5 -21.93 67.17 -57.96
C PHE A 5 -20.74 66.74 -57.09
N THR A 6 -19.84 67.67 -56.75
CA THR A 6 -18.71 67.41 -55.83
C THR A 6 -19.19 67.17 -54.40
N LEU A 7 -20.21 67.89 -53.93
CA LEU A 7 -20.78 67.70 -52.60
C LEU A 7 -21.49 66.34 -52.46
N CYS A 8 -22.20 65.88 -53.50
CA CYS A 8 -22.78 64.54 -53.52
C CYS A 8 -21.73 63.43 -53.60
N LEU A 9 -20.64 63.60 -54.36
CA LEU A 9 -19.56 62.61 -54.41
C LEU A 9 -18.80 62.51 -53.07
N LEU A 10 -18.59 63.64 -52.40
CA LEU A 10 -17.90 63.68 -51.11
C LEU A 10 -18.80 63.16 -49.97
N SER A 11 -20.12 63.38 -50.03
CA SER A 11 -21.08 62.75 -49.11
C SER A 11 -21.20 61.25 -49.36
N PHE A 12 -21.12 60.79 -50.61
CA PHE A 12 -21.13 59.37 -50.93
C PHE A 12 -19.83 58.68 -50.46
N PHE A 13 -18.67 59.35 -50.60
CA PHE A 13 -17.40 58.87 -50.06
C PHE A 13 -17.36 58.87 -48.52
N LEU A 14 -17.93 59.88 -47.86
CA LEU A 14 -18.05 59.93 -46.39
C LEU A 14 -19.04 58.88 -45.86
N CYS A 15 -20.16 58.62 -46.55
CA CYS A 15 -21.07 57.53 -46.21
C CYS A 15 -20.45 56.15 -46.46
N ALA A 16 -19.67 55.98 -47.53
CA ALA A 16 -18.95 54.74 -47.79
C ALA A 16 -17.85 54.50 -46.74
N ALA A 17 -17.13 55.54 -46.32
CA ALA A 17 -16.10 55.42 -45.28
C ALA A 17 -16.69 55.05 -43.90
N ALA A 18 -17.93 55.46 -43.60
CA ALA A 18 -18.63 55.06 -42.36
C ALA A 18 -19.06 53.57 -42.36
N LEU A 19 -19.19 52.93 -43.52
CA LEU A 19 -19.53 51.52 -43.65
C LEU A 19 -18.31 50.58 -43.53
N PHE A 20 -17.09 51.12 -43.57
CA PHE A 20 -15.84 50.34 -43.50
C PHE A 20 -14.96 50.76 -42.31
N CYS A 21 -15.57 51.08 -41.18
CA CYS A 21 -14.82 51.29 -39.95
C CYS A 21 -14.36 49.93 -39.42
N VAL A 22 -13.11 49.55 -39.74
CA VAL A 22 -12.40 48.46 -39.04
C VAL A 22 -12.32 48.88 -37.57
N PRO A 23 -12.89 48.11 -36.63
CA PRO A 23 -12.86 48.53 -35.24
C PRO A 23 -11.44 48.36 -34.70
N ASP A 24 -10.84 49.44 -34.21
CA ASP A 24 -9.58 49.40 -33.47
C ASP A 24 -9.77 48.46 -32.28
N GLY A 25 -9.19 47.27 -32.39
CA GLY A 25 -9.37 46.20 -31.42
C GLY A 25 -8.09 45.81 -30.72
N ARG A 26 -8.20 45.42 -29.46
CA ARG A 26 -7.09 44.84 -28.70
C ARG A 26 -7.07 43.34 -28.94
N VAL A 27 -5.94 42.83 -29.43
CA VAL A 27 -5.68 41.40 -29.55
C VAL A 27 -4.86 40.93 -28.37
N SER A 28 -5.27 39.84 -27.75
CA SER A 28 -4.44 39.08 -26.82
C SER A 28 -4.46 37.60 -27.18
N VAL A 29 -3.32 36.93 -27.04
CA VAL A 29 -3.15 35.51 -27.34
C VAL A 29 -2.80 34.77 -26.05
N MET A 30 -3.49 33.66 -25.79
CA MET A 30 -3.29 32.82 -24.62
C MET A 30 -3.09 31.36 -25.05
N PRO A 31 -1.99 30.68 -24.66
CA PRO A 31 -0.83 31.21 -23.92
C PRO A 31 0.00 32.22 -24.75
N LYS A 32 0.85 33.02 -24.07
CA LYS A 32 1.70 34.03 -24.72
C LYS A 32 2.73 33.42 -25.69
N ASP A 33 3.21 32.22 -25.35
CA ASP A 33 4.10 31.43 -26.20
C ASP A 33 3.27 30.30 -26.81
N VAL A 34 2.96 30.41 -28.10
CA VAL A 34 2.22 29.37 -28.86
C VAL A 34 3.20 28.58 -29.71
N TYR A 35 3.12 27.25 -29.66
CA TYR A 35 3.92 26.35 -30.48
C TYR A 35 3.04 25.57 -31.47
N VAL A 36 3.66 25.02 -32.51
CA VAL A 36 2.98 24.19 -33.51
C VAL A 36 2.34 22.97 -32.85
N GLY A 37 1.04 22.77 -33.10
CA GLY A 37 0.25 21.68 -32.54
C GLY A 37 -0.39 21.96 -31.18
N ASP A 38 -0.08 23.11 -30.54
CA ASP A 38 -0.72 23.51 -29.28
C ASP A 38 -2.07 24.18 -29.53
N GLU A 39 -2.98 24.05 -28.57
CA GLU A 39 -4.25 24.79 -28.56
C GLU A 39 -4.00 26.21 -28.03
N ALA A 40 -4.35 27.22 -28.84
CA ALA A 40 -4.22 28.63 -28.49
C ALA A 40 -5.56 29.38 -28.66
N GLU A 41 -5.79 30.38 -27.80
CA GLU A 41 -6.95 31.26 -27.84
C GLU A 41 -6.53 32.68 -28.25
N ILE A 42 -7.10 33.19 -29.34
CA ILE A 42 -7.05 34.61 -29.71
C ILE A 42 -8.29 35.28 -29.13
N ARG A 43 -8.08 36.35 -28.37
CA ARG A 43 -9.14 37.24 -27.90
C ARG A 43 -9.00 38.58 -28.59
N PHE A 44 -9.99 38.91 -29.41
CA PHE A 44 -10.09 40.17 -30.11
C PHE A 44 -11.22 41.00 -29.48
N GLU A 45 -10.84 42.05 -28.76
CA GLU A 45 -11.77 43.00 -28.15
C GLU A 45 -11.99 44.17 -29.09
N PHE A 46 -13.23 44.46 -29.47
CA PHE A 46 -13.56 45.53 -30.39
C PHE A 46 -14.76 46.35 -29.90
N SER A 47 -14.84 47.61 -30.34
CA SER A 47 -15.92 48.53 -29.99
C SER A 47 -16.93 48.65 -31.13
N PHE A 48 -18.19 48.32 -30.89
CA PHE A 48 -19.28 48.44 -31.85
C PHE A 48 -20.57 48.94 -31.18
N ALA A 49 -21.18 49.99 -31.73
CA ALA A 49 -22.25 50.72 -31.07
C ALA A 49 -23.63 50.04 -31.14
N GLU A 50 -23.86 49.18 -32.14
CA GLU A 50 -25.15 48.51 -32.35
C GLU A 50 -25.21 47.13 -31.70
N LYS A 51 -26.42 46.66 -31.41
CA LYS A 51 -26.64 45.34 -30.81
C LYS A 51 -26.43 44.23 -31.86
N LEU A 52 -25.36 43.46 -31.72
CA LEU A 52 -25.02 42.35 -32.64
C LEU A 52 -25.89 41.09 -32.51
N PHE A 53 -26.58 40.91 -31.38
CA PHE A 53 -27.35 39.70 -31.06
C PHE A 53 -28.84 39.85 -31.33
N GLU A 54 -29.40 38.92 -32.09
CA GLU A 54 -30.84 38.78 -32.34
C GLU A 54 -31.49 38.02 -31.16
N GLY A 55 -31.50 38.63 -29.97
CA GLY A 55 -32.03 38.02 -28.74
C GLY A 55 -31.49 38.64 -27.44
N ASP A 56 -31.90 38.09 -26.29
CA ASP A 56 -31.45 38.53 -24.95
C ASP A 56 -30.15 37.85 -24.48
N SER A 57 -29.66 36.85 -25.22
CA SER A 57 -28.40 36.15 -24.91
C SER A 57 -27.20 36.94 -25.43
N PRO A 58 -26.28 37.42 -24.56
CA PRO A 58 -25.12 38.23 -24.95
C PRO A 58 -23.94 37.37 -25.45
N SER A 59 -24.18 36.15 -25.92
CA SER A 59 -23.14 35.22 -26.35
C SER A 59 -23.58 34.30 -27.47
N LEU A 60 -22.74 34.17 -28.49
CA LEU A 60 -22.86 33.19 -29.57
C LEU A 60 -21.63 32.28 -29.57
N ASN A 61 -21.83 31.00 -29.87
CA ASN A 61 -20.77 29.99 -29.88
C ASN A 61 -20.96 29.10 -31.10
N VAL A 62 -19.90 28.95 -31.90
CA VAL A 62 -19.83 28.02 -33.01
C VAL A 62 -18.63 27.12 -32.76
N GLN A 63 -18.87 25.82 -32.76
CA GLN A 63 -17.81 24.81 -32.72
C GLN A 63 -17.56 24.29 -34.13
N ALA A 64 -16.30 23.98 -34.43
CA ALA A 64 -15.93 23.33 -35.68
C ALA A 64 -16.68 22.01 -35.83
N PHE A 65 -17.16 21.73 -37.04
CA PHE A 65 -17.78 20.45 -37.37
C PHE A 65 -16.78 19.32 -37.12
N THR A 66 -17.02 18.50 -36.11
CA THR A 66 -16.11 17.42 -35.70
C THR A 66 -16.15 16.21 -36.62
N ASP A 67 -17.07 16.15 -37.59
CA ASP A 67 -17.22 15.00 -38.47
C ASP A 67 -17.50 15.41 -39.93
N VAL A 68 -16.67 14.89 -40.84
CA VAL A 68 -16.86 14.96 -42.30
C VAL A 68 -18.06 14.11 -42.76
N SER A 69 -18.66 13.30 -41.88
CA SER A 69 -19.81 12.44 -42.18
C SER A 69 -21.20 13.09 -42.07
N ASP A 70 -21.32 14.29 -41.48
CA ASP A 70 -22.64 14.92 -41.24
C ASP A 70 -23.14 15.79 -42.41
N MET A 71 -22.49 15.73 -43.57
CA MET A 71 -22.77 16.58 -44.74
C MET A 71 -23.51 15.87 -45.89
N SER A 72 -24.09 14.68 -45.67
CA SER A 72 -24.72 13.93 -46.76
C SER A 72 -26.16 14.34 -47.13
N ASP A 73 -26.84 15.17 -46.33
CA ASP A 73 -28.23 15.58 -46.59
C ASP A 73 -28.44 17.10 -46.51
N VAL A 74 -27.91 17.89 -47.47
CA VAL A 74 -28.35 19.29 -47.62
C VAL A 74 -28.50 19.75 -49.08
N SER A 75 -29.64 20.40 -49.32
CA SER A 75 -30.15 21.02 -50.56
C SER A 75 -29.11 21.86 -51.34
N PRO A 76 -29.17 21.87 -52.69
CA PRO A 76 -28.12 22.43 -53.57
C PRO A 76 -27.83 23.95 -53.45
N GLY A 77 -28.59 24.71 -52.65
CA GLY A 77 -28.31 26.13 -52.36
C GLY A 77 -27.29 26.38 -51.24
N SER A 78 -27.06 25.42 -50.34
CA SER A 78 -26.19 25.57 -49.14
C SER A 78 -24.73 25.16 -49.39
N ARG A 79 -24.44 24.57 -50.56
CA ARG A 79 -23.11 24.03 -50.89
C ARG A 79 -22.01 25.10 -50.94
N SER A 80 -22.34 26.34 -51.34
CA SER A 80 -21.36 27.44 -51.41
C SER A 80 -20.98 27.97 -50.03
N GLU A 81 -21.96 28.17 -49.14
CA GLU A 81 -21.75 28.66 -47.77
C GLU A 81 -20.95 27.65 -46.94
N ASN A 82 -21.20 26.35 -47.13
CA ASN A 82 -20.49 25.28 -46.42
C ASN A 82 -19.01 25.18 -46.84
N GLU A 83 -18.68 25.43 -48.12
CA GLU A 83 -17.29 25.46 -48.60
C GLU A 83 -16.52 26.68 -48.09
N GLU A 84 -17.20 27.83 -47.93
CA GLU A 84 -16.60 29.03 -47.32
C GLU A 84 -16.33 28.83 -45.82
N LEU A 85 -17.28 28.24 -45.08
CA LEU A 85 -17.07 27.87 -43.67
C LEU A 85 -15.93 26.85 -43.53
N LYS A 86 -15.85 25.86 -44.41
CA LYS A 86 -14.74 24.89 -44.40
C LYS A 86 -13.39 25.57 -44.62
N ARG A 87 -13.31 26.55 -45.51
CA ARG A 87 -12.09 27.35 -45.75
C ARG A 87 -11.69 28.18 -44.52
N ILE A 88 -12.66 28.75 -43.81
CA ILE A 88 -12.40 29.55 -42.59
C ILE A 88 -11.89 28.67 -41.45
N PHE A 89 -12.52 27.49 -41.24
CA PHE A 89 -12.19 26.62 -40.11
C PHE A 89 -10.97 25.72 -40.36
N PHE A 90 -10.70 25.35 -41.61
CA PHE A 90 -9.62 24.44 -41.97
C PHE A 90 -8.75 25.04 -43.08
N THR A 91 -7.53 25.43 -42.71
CA THR A 91 -6.47 25.86 -43.63
C THR A 91 -5.20 25.02 -43.39
N ASP A 92 -4.29 24.98 -44.35
CA ASP A 92 -2.99 24.28 -44.19
C ASP A 92 -2.10 24.87 -43.07
N ASP A 93 -2.36 26.12 -42.69
CA ASP A 93 -1.57 26.87 -41.72
C ASP A 93 -2.13 26.74 -40.30
N TYR A 94 -3.45 26.61 -40.15
CA TYR A 94 -4.14 26.52 -38.87
C TYR A 94 -5.51 25.83 -38.98
N THR A 95 -5.99 25.32 -37.85
CA THR A 95 -7.35 24.79 -37.71
C THR A 95 -8.06 25.52 -36.58
N ILE A 96 -9.20 26.14 -36.86
CA ILE A 96 -10.07 26.76 -35.84
C ILE A 96 -10.95 25.66 -35.25
N GLN A 97 -10.96 25.54 -33.94
CA GLN A 97 -11.81 24.59 -33.20
C GLN A 97 -13.11 25.22 -32.72
N SER A 98 -13.08 26.47 -32.28
CA SER A 98 -14.30 27.16 -31.84
C SER A 98 -14.16 28.67 -31.94
N MET A 99 -15.29 29.32 -32.15
CA MET A 99 -15.43 30.77 -32.18
C MET A 99 -16.56 31.20 -31.25
N ARG A 100 -16.27 32.13 -30.35
CA ARG A 100 -17.22 32.63 -29.36
C ARG A 100 -17.23 34.14 -29.37
N LEU A 101 -18.39 34.73 -29.60
CA LEU A 101 -18.58 36.17 -29.47
C LEU A 101 -19.36 36.44 -28.19
N LYS A 102 -18.83 37.30 -27.32
CA LYS A 102 -19.47 37.73 -26.07
C LYS A 102 -19.38 39.24 -25.93
N GLY A 103 -20.43 39.86 -25.40
CA GLY A 103 -20.35 41.29 -25.06
C GLY A 103 -21.70 42.00 -25.07
N SER A 104 -21.64 43.31 -24.95
CA SER A 104 -22.80 44.20 -25.04
C SER A 104 -22.33 45.55 -25.55
N PRO A 105 -23.15 46.29 -26.31
CA PRO A 105 -22.74 47.60 -26.80
C PRO A 105 -22.21 48.49 -25.67
N PRO A 106 -21.09 49.20 -25.87
CA PRO A 106 -20.30 49.25 -27.10
C PRO A 106 -19.19 48.20 -27.20
N SER A 107 -18.99 47.28 -26.25
CA SER A 107 -17.80 46.41 -26.19
C SER A 107 -18.12 44.93 -26.45
N TYR A 108 -17.38 44.35 -27.39
CA TYR A 108 -17.49 42.96 -27.80
C TYR A 108 -16.14 42.26 -27.76
N VAL A 109 -16.15 40.97 -27.44
CA VAL A 109 -14.98 40.10 -27.36
C VAL A 109 -15.21 38.86 -28.20
N LEU A 110 -14.38 38.69 -29.22
CA LEU A 110 -14.33 37.50 -30.06
C LEU A 110 -13.18 36.60 -29.57
N SER A 111 -13.52 35.42 -29.05
CA SER A 111 -12.59 34.37 -28.66
C SER A 111 -12.54 33.29 -29.74
N ILE A 112 -11.36 33.06 -30.31
CA ILE A 112 -11.11 32.03 -31.33
C ILE A 112 -10.10 31.05 -30.78
N VAL A 113 -10.50 29.78 -30.66
CA VAL A 113 -9.61 28.69 -30.27
C VAL A 113 -9.11 28.02 -31.54
N PHE A 114 -7.79 27.95 -31.74
CA PHE A 114 -7.17 27.42 -32.93
C PHE A 114 -5.90 26.60 -32.61
N ILE A 115 -5.52 25.73 -33.54
CA ILE A 115 -4.26 24.99 -33.54
C ILE A 115 -3.43 25.46 -34.75
N PRO A 116 -2.21 26.00 -34.55
CA PRO A 116 -1.31 26.33 -35.65
C PRO A 116 -0.50 25.12 -36.11
N TRP A 117 -0.34 25.00 -37.42
CA TRP A 117 0.44 23.93 -38.09
C TRP A 117 1.75 24.42 -38.69
N LYS A 118 1.97 25.75 -38.76
CA LYS A 118 3.21 26.35 -39.24
C LYS A 118 3.80 27.32 -38.21
N THR A 119 5.13 27.42 -38.21
CA THR A 119 5.90 28.41 -37.45
C THR A 119 5.96 29.73 -38.21
N GLY A 120 6.00 30.86 -37.51
CA GLY A 120 6.05 32.20 -38.10
C GLY A 120 4.79 33.02 -37.82
N GLU A 121 4.58 34.07 -38.60
CA GLU A 121 3.35 34.88 -38.51
C GLU A 121 2.22 34.15 -39.24
N ILE A 122 1.16 33.79 -38.50
CA ILE A 122 -0.10 33.33 -39.07
C ILE A 122 -1.03 34.53 -39.20
N ASP A 123 -1.43 34.79 -40.44
CA ASP A 123 -2.39 35.82 -40.81
C ASP A 123 -3.74 35.17 -41.15
N MET A 124 -4.80 35.58 -40.44
CA MET A 124 -6.15 35.07 -40.68
C MET A 124 -6.84 35.99 -41.67
N SER A 125 -7.01 35.53 -42.92
CA SER A 125 -7.64 36.32 -43.98
C SER A 125 -9.00 36.85 -43.54
N ALA A 126 -9.28 38.14 -43.76
CA ALA A 126 -10.54 38.75 -43.39
C ALA A 126 -11.77 37.94 -43.86
N PHE A 127 -12.70 37.67 -42.95
CA PHE A 127 -13.92 36.92 -43.22
C PHE A 127 -15.14 37.59 -42.58
N ASP A 128 -16.32 37.25 -43.10
CA ASP A 128 -17.58 37.80 -42.60
C ASP A 128 -18.03 37.03 -41.34
N LEU A 129 -18.03 37.69 -40.17
CA LEU A 129 -18.53 37.08 -38.93
C LEU A 129 -20.04 36.87 -38.96
N SER A 130 -20.77 37.63 -39.78
CA SER A 130 -22.22 37.57 -39.82
C SER A 130 -22.72 36.25 -40.42
N SER A 131 -22.01 35.68 -41.38
CA SER A 131 -22.29 34.37 -41.97
C SER A 131 -21.90 33.22 -41.03
N VAL A 132 -20.83 33.39 -40.24
CA VAL A 132 -20.34 32.36 -39.31
C VAL A 132 -21.21 32.27 -38.05
N LEU A 133 -21.52 33.42 -37.43
CA LEU A 133 -22.20 33.50 -36.13
C LEU A 133 -23.70 33.82 -36.22
N GLY A 134 -24.23 34.10 -37.42
CA GLY A 134 -25.64 34.47 -37.60
C GLY A 134 -25.98 35.80 -36.95
N LEU A 135 -25.15 36.83 -37.16
CA LEU A 135 -25.35 38.15 -36.56
C LEU A 135 -26.52 38.90 -37.23
N SER A 136 -27.15 39.81 -36.46
CA SER A 136 -28.26 40.65 -36.96
C SER A 136 -27.78 41.69 -37.99
N VAL A 137 -26.50 42.08 -37.91
CA VAL A 137 -25.86 43.02 -38.84
C VAL A 137 -25.12 42.23 -39.93
N ARG A 138 -25.41 42.51 -41.21
CA ARG A 138 -24.77 41.88 -42.37
C ARG A 138 -24.36 42.93 -43.42
N PRO A 139 -23.15 42.84 -44.03
CA PRO A 139 -22.00 42.00 -43.68
C PRO A 139 -21.15 42.61 -42.55
N PHE A 140 -20.51 41.78 -41.72
CA PHE A 140 -19.57 42.21 -40.68
C PHE A 140 -18.19 41.61 -40.94
N LEU A 141 -17.39 42.30 -41.76
CA LEU A 141 -16.03 41.89 -42.10
C LEU A 141 -15.09 42.15 -40.92
N THR A 142 -14.41 41.10 -40.45
CA THR A 142 -13.40 41.21 -39.40
C THR A 142 -12.05 40.77 -39.94
N ASP A 143 -11.07 41.66 -39.75
CA ASP A 143 -9.66 41.41 -40.05
C ASP A 143 -8.91 41.26 -38.72
N ILE A 144 -8.34 40.08 -38.49
CA ILE A 144 -7.71 39.74 -37.21
C ILE A 144 -6.20 39.93 -37.37
N PRO A 145 -5.55 40.73 -36.53
CA PRO A 145 -4.11 40.95 -36.61
C PRO A 145 -3.30 39.65 -36.56
N PRO A 146 -2.18 39.57 -37.30
CA PRO A 146 -1.38 38.35 -37.40
C PRO A 146 -0.76 37.95 -36.06
N VAL A 147 -0.69 36.64 -35.82
CA VAL A 147 -0.17 36.04 -34.58
C VAL A 147 1.15 35.32 -34.85
N HIS A 148 2.16 35.60 -34.04
CA HIS A 148 3.48 34.98 -34.17
C HIS A 148 3.58 33.66 -33.38
N ILE A 149 3.89 32.56 -34.07
CA ILE A 149 4.08 31.22 -33.49
C ILE A 149 5.56 30.90 -33.38
N GLN A 150 5.97 30.57 -32.16
CA GLN A 150 7.37 30.29 -31.83
C GLN A 150 7.75 28.87 -32.22
N SER A 151 9.02 28.71 -32.62
CA SER A 151 9.63 27.39 -32.80
C SER A 151 10.42 26.97 -31.56
N ILE A 152 10.16 25.75 -31.07
CA ILE A 152 10.91 25.16 -29.94
C ILE A 152 12.40 25.02 -30.29
N THR A 153 12.72 24.71 -31.55
CA THR A 153 14.11 24.56 -32.02
C THR A 153 14.83 25.90 -32.14
N GLU A 154 14.11 26.99 -32.43
CA GLU A 154 14.67 28.33 -32.48
C GLU A 154 14.95 28.88 -31.07
N LYS A 155 14.03 28.67 -30.13
CA LYS A 155 14.19 29.09 -28.72
C LYS A 155 15.32 28.34 -28.00
N THR A 156 15.53 27.06 -28.35
CA THR A 156 16.55 26.22 -27.70
C THR A 156 17.92 26.30 -28.39
N GLY A 157 17.98 26.76 -29.65
CA GLY A 157 19.21 26.81 -30.46
C GLY A 157 19.77 25.43 -30.85
N GLU A 158 19.14 24.35 -30.41
CA GLU A 158 19.56 22.97 -30.64
C GLU A 158 18.82 22.40 -31.85
N LYS A 159 19.51 22.26 -32.98
CA LYS A 159 19.01 21.58 -34.19
C LYS A 159 19.22 20.05 -34.15
N GLN A 160 19.79 19.52 -33.07
CA GLN A 160 20.09 18.10 -32.92
C GLN A 160 19.17 17.46 -31.89
N LEU A 161 18.71 16.25 -32.19
CA LEU A 161 17.99 15.41 -31.23
C LEU A 161 18.87 15.20 -30.01
N ARG A 162 18.34 15.43 -28.80
CA ARG A 162 19.08 15.18 -27.57
C ARG A 162 19.50 13.71 -27.52
N PRO A 163 20.76 13.40 -27.15
CA PRO A 163 21.19 12.02 -26.97
C PRO A 163 20.36 11.36 -25.87
N VAL A 164 20.14 10.05 -26.00
CA VAL A 164 19.42 9.25 -24.99
C VAL A 164 20.11 9.41 -23.64
N LYS A 165 19.41 9.98 -22.67
CA LYS A 165 19.94 10.18 -21.32
C LYS A 165 20.04 8.83 -20.63
N GLY A 166 21.24 8.46 -20.19
CA GLY A 166 21.49 7.22 -19.44
C GLY A 166 20.76 7.18 -18.09
N PRO A 167 20.63 6.00 -17.48
CA PRO A 167 19.96 5.84 -16.19
C PRO A 167 20.67 6.66 -15.12
N ILE A 168 19.90 7.49 -14.42
CA ILE A 168 20.41 8.37 -13.38
C ILE A 168 20.73 7.52 -12.15
N ILE A 169 22.01 7.24 -11.91
CA ILE A 169 22.46 6.63 -10.66
C ILE A 169 22.42 7.72 -9.60
N ILE A 170 21.51 7.59 -8.64
CA ILE A 170 21.43 8.51 -7.50
C ILE A 170 22.70 8.32 -6.66
N PRO A 171 23.47 9.39 -6.36
CA PRO A 171 24.67 9.29 -5.54
C PRO A 171 24.31 8.81 -4.12
N GLY A 172 24.96 7.75 -3.65
CA GLY A 172 24.71 7.12 -2.34
C GLY A 172 24.04 5.74 -2.40
N THR A 173 23.33 5.42 -3.49
CA THR A 173 22.65 4.11 -3.63
C THR A 173 23.60 2.94 -3.84
N THR A 174 24.79 3.18 -4.38
CA THR A 174 25.81 2.14 -4.63
C THR A 174 26.30 1.51 -3.32
N TYR A 175 26.53 2.33 -2.29
CA TYR A 175 26.93 1.84 -0.96
C TYR A 175 25.80 1.10 -0.25
N ALA A 176 24.56 1.57 -0.41
CA ALA A 176 23.39 0.89 0.16
C ALA A 176 23.19 -0.50 -0.46
N VAL A 177 23.31 -0.61 -1.79
CA VAL A 177 23.24 -1.90 -2.50
C VAL A 177 24.40 -2.81 -2.11
N ALA A 178 25.62 -2.28 -2.00
CA ALA A 178 26.77 -3.06 -1.56
C ALA A 178 26.61 -3.58 -0.12
N ALA A 179 26.13 -2.74 0.80
CA ALA A 179 25.84 -3.13 2.18
C ALA A 179 24.75 -4.21 2.24
N PHE A 180 23.69 -4.07 1.45
CA PHE A 180 22.62 -5.07 1.35
C PHE A 180 23.14 -6.42 0.85
N CYS A 181 23.98 -6.42 -0.20
CA CYS A 181 24.63 -7.63 -0.69
C CYS A 181 25.55 -8.27 0.36
N ALA A 182 26.31 -7.46 1.12
CA ALA A 182 27.17 -7.96 2.19
C ALA A 182 26.37 -8.61 3.33
N VAL A 183 25.25 -8.00 3.74
CA VAL A 183 24.34 -8.56 4.76
C VAL A 183 23.73 -9.87 4.28
N LEU A 184 23.30 -9.95 3.02
CA LEU A 184 22.77 -11.18 2.44
C LEU A 184 23.80 -12.30 2.45
N LEU A 185 25.04 -12.03 2.03
CA LEU A 185 26.11 -13.03 2.06
C LEU A 185 26.43 -13.50 3.49
N LEU A 186 26.46 -12.59 4.46
CA LEU A 186 26.64 -12.93 5.86
C LEU A 186 25.50 -13.80 6.39
N PHE A 187 24.25 -13.48 6.02
CA PHE A 187 23.09 -14.29 6.37
C PHE A 187 23.21 -15.72 5.84
N PHE A 188 23.54 -15.89 4.55
CA PHE A 188 23.75 -17.22 3.97
C PHE A 188 24.90 -17.99 4.62
N ALA A 189 26.00 -17.31 4.98
CA ALA A 189 27.11 -17.92 5.69
C ALA A 189 26.68 -18.43 7.08
N VAL A 190 25.91 -17.63 7.84
CA VAL A 190 25.36 -18.02 9.14
C VAL A 190 24.39 -19.20 9.01
N VAL A 191 23.46 -19.15 8.06
CA VAL A 191 22.52 -20.25 7.79
C VAL A 191 23.27 -21.53 7.45
N THR A 192 24.29 -21.46 6.59
CA THR A 192 25.11 -22.61 6.22
C THR A 192 25.87 -23.17 7.42
N ALA A 193 26.45 -22.30 8.25
CA ALA A 193 27.13 -22.72 9.48
C ALA A 193 26.15 -23.38 10.48
N LEU A 194 24.92 -22.86 10.59
CA LEU A 194 23.85 -23.45 11.40
C LEU A 194 23.41 -24.81 10.86
N LEU A 195 23.31 -24.98 9.54
CA LEU A 195 22.97 -26.26 8.91
C LEU A 195 24.07 -27.31 9.09
N ILE A 196 25.34 -26.94 8.94
CA ILE A 196 26.47 -27.85 9.18
C ILE A 196 26.52 -28.26 10.66
N ARG A 197 26.30 -27.31 11.57
CA ARG A 197 26.27 -27.57 13.03
C ARG A 197 24.90 -28.02 13.52
N PHE A 198 23.96 -28.32 12.63
CA PHE A 198 22.57 -28.62 12.99
C PHE A 198 22.46 -29.82 13.92
N ALA A 199 23.32 -30.82 13.78
CA ALA A 199 23.38 -31.96 14.70
C ALA A 199 23.73 -31.54 16.14
N LEU A 200 24.70 -30.64 16.31
CA LEU A 200 25.10 -30.09 17.62
C LEU A 200 24.05 -29.13 18.17
N ILE A 201 23.49 -28.29 17.32
CA ILE A 201 22.44 -27.32 17.66
C ILE A 201 21.17 -28.06 18.05
N ARG A 202 20.80 -29.14 17.38
CA ARG A 202 19.66 -29.99 17.74
C ARG A 202 19.85 -30.59 19.13
N GLY A 203 21.03 -31.11 19.45
CA GLY A 203 21.34 -31.59 20.80
C GLY A 203 21.24 -30.48 21.85
N PHE A 204 21.77 -29.29 21.56
CA PHE A 204 21.66 -28.13 22.44
C PHE A 204 20.22 -27.65 22.62
N PHE A 205 19.45 -27.51 21.54
CA PHE A 205 18.04 -27.09 21.59
C PHE A 205 17.18 -28.14 22.26
N GLN A 206 17.43 -29.43 22.04
CA GLN A 206 16.72 -30.50 22.72
C GLN A 206 17.02 -30.47 24.22
N ALA A 207 18.29 -30.42 24.63
CA ALA A 207 18.66 -30.29 26.04
C ALA A 207 18.14 -28.98 26.68
N PHE A 208 18.14 -27.88 25.92
CA PHE A 208 17.62 -26.59 26.36
C PHE A 208 16.10 -26.60 26.50
N PHE A 209 15.37 -27.17 25.55
CA PHE A 209 13.92 -27.30 25.60
C PHE A 209 13.49 -28.31 26.66
N GLU A 210 14.16 -29.46 26.79
CA GLU A 210 13.93 -30.43 27.86
C GLU A 210 14.13 -29.76 29.23
N ARG A 211 15.21 -28.99 29.41
CA ARG A 211 15.46 -28.23 30.65
C ARG A 211 14.43 -27.12 30.87
N MET A 212 14.05 -26.38 29.83
CA MET A 212 13.09 -25.29 29.94
C MET A 212 11.68 -25.81 30.24
N PHE A 213 11.19 -26.80 29.50
CA PHE A 213 9.87 -27.39 29.69
C PHE A 213 9.77 -28.21 30.99
N SER A 214 10.82 -28.97 31.37
CA SER A 214 10.88 -29.65 32.67
C SER A 214 10.80 -28.66 33.83
N SER A 215 11.56 -27.55 33.76
CA SER A 215 11.55 -26.57 34.84
C SER A 215 10.22 -25.81 34.97
N GLN A 216 9.50 -25.58 33.87
CA GLN A 216 8.17 -24.97 33.89
C GLN A 216 7.11 -25.93 34.44
N SER A 217 7.12 -27.19 34.02
CA SER A 217 6.19 -28.21 34.51
C SER A 217 6.43 -28.52 36.00
N PHE A 218 7.69 -28.65 36.42
CA PHE A 218 8.08 -28.81 37.83
C PHE A 218 7.59 -27.64 38.69
N ARG A 219 7.81 -26.39 38.27
CA ARG A 219 7.33 -25.20 38.98
C ARG A 219 5.81 -25.16 39.10
N ALA A 220 5.08 -25.63 38.09
CA ALA A 220 3.63 -25.71 38.13
C ALA A 220 3.17 -26.79 39.12
N VAL A 221 3.80 -27.97 39.09
CA VAL A 221 3.52 -29.08 40.02
C VAL A 221 3.84 -28.69 41.47
N CYS A 222 4.97 -28.04 41.74
CA CYS A 222 5.30 -27.54 43.08
C CYS A 222 4.31 -26.50 43.58
N ARG A 223 3.81 -25.61 42.72
CA ARG A 223 2.77 -24.64 43.11
C ARG A 223 1.48 -25.35 43.52
N GLU A 224 1.07 -26.38 42.77
CA GLU A 224 -0.13 -27.14 43.11
C GLU A 224 0.08 -28.01 44.36
N LEU A 225 1.26 -28.59 44.57
CA LEU A 225 1.60 -29.31 45.80
C LEU A 225 1.55 -28.38 47.02
N LEU A 226 2.09 -27.16 46.92
CA LEU A 226 1.99 -26.14 47.99
C LEU A 226 0.54 -25.71 48.24
N PHE A 227 -0.28 -25.65 47.19
CA PHE A 227 -1.71 -25.40 47.33
C PHE A 227 -2.40 -26.55 48.08
N LEU A 228 -2.08 -27.81 47.74
CA LEU A 228 -2.61 -29.00 48.41
C LEU A 228 -2.14 -29.11 49.87
N GLU A 229 -0.91 -28.70 50.19
CA GLU A 229 -0.41 -28.64 51.56
C GLU A 229 -1.22 -27.63 52.41
N LYS A 230 -1.46 -26.42 51.87
CA LYS A 230 -2.12 -25.33 52.60
C LYS A 230 -3.63 -25.45 52.65
N ARG A 231 -4.27 -25.88 51.55
CA ARG A 231 -5.74 -25.91 51.40
C ARG A 231 -6.31 -27.32 51.33
N GLY A 232 -5.48 -28.37 51.34
CA GLY A 232 -5.90 -29.76 51.20
C GLY A 232 -6.89 -30.26 52.25
N GLN A 233 -6.94 -29.63 53.43
CA GLN A 233 -7.92 -29.97 54.48
C GLN A 233 -9.36 -29.62 54.10
N ALA A 234 -9.55 -28.55 53.33
CA ALA A 234 -10.88 -28.14 52.88
C ALA A 234 -11.42 -29.05 51.75
N LEU A 235 -10.56 -29.87 51.15
CA LEU A 235 -10.95 -30.78 50.07
C LEU A 235 -11.42 -32.13 50.62
N PRO A 236 -12.47 -32.72 50.00
CA PRO A 236 -12.82 -34.12 50.23
C PRO A 236 -11.62 -35.03 49.95
N SER A 237 -11.44 -36.07 50.77
CA SER A 237 -10.30 -37.00 50.71
C SER A 237 -10.10 -37.58 49.31
N GLY A 238 -11.17 -38.02 48.64
CA GLY A 238 -11.09 -38.58 47.29
C GLY A 238 -10.61 -37.59 46.23
N VAL A 239 -11.00 -36.31 46.33
CA VAL A 239 -10.56 -35.25 45.40
C VAL A 239 -9.09 -34.93 45.62
N PHE A 240 -8.65 -34.85 46.88
CA PHE A 240 -7.24 -34.66 47.23
C PHE A 240 -6.37 -35.80 46.67
N CYS A 241 -6.75 -37.06 46.93
CA CYS A 241 -6.03 -38.23 46.44
C CYS A 241 -5.97 -38.27 44.91
N THR A 242 -7.07 -37.94 44.22
CA THR A 242 -7.10 -37.89 42.75
C THR A 242 -6.14 -36.82 42.21
N ARG A 243 -6.08 -35.64 42.86
CA ARG A 243 -5.17 -34.57 42.45
C ARG A 243 -3.70 -34.95 42.66
N VAL A 244 -3.34 -35.47 43.84
CA VAL A 244 -1.96 -35.89 44.15
C VAL A 244 -1.51 -36.99 43.17
N SER A 245 -2.32 -38.04 43.04
CA SER A 245 -2.05 -39.19 42.16
C SER A 245 -1.89 -38.77 40.68
N ARG A 246 -2.67 -37.79 40.21
CA ARG A 246 -2.53 -37.21 38.86
C ARG A 246 -1.29 -36.33 38.71
N LEU A 247 -0.94 -35.52 39.72
CA LEU A 247 0.23 -34.64 39.68
C LEU A 247 1.52 -35.44 39.58
N ILE A 248 1.64 -36.52 40.35
CA ILE A 248 2.80 -37.43 40.29
C ILE A 248 2.95 -37.98 38.87
N ARG A 249 1.91 -38.59 38.32
CA ARG A 249 1.96 -39.19 36.97
C ARG A 249 2.23 -38.17 35.87
N SER A 250 1.60 -37.00 35.93
CA SER A 250 1.81 -35.95 34.93
C SER A 250 3.22 -35.36 35.01
N TYR A 251 3.80 -35.24 36.21
CA TYR A 251 5.20 -34.85 36.34
C TYR A 251 6.12 -35.90 35.72
N LEU A 252 5.96 -37.17 36.10
CA LEU A 252 6.81 -38.27 35.62
C LEU A 252 6.75 -38.41 34.10
N GLU A 253 5.55 -38.30 33.52
CA GLU A 253 5.37 -38.35 32.06
C GLU A 253 6.03 -37.17 31.35
N ASN A 254 5.88 -35.96 31.88
CA ASN A 254 6.55 -34.78 31.30
C ASN A 254 8.08 -34.82 31.45
N ARG A 255 8.59 -35.43 32.53
CA ARG A 255 10.03 -35.51 32.84
C ARG A 255 10.73 -36.59 32.02
N PHE A 256 10.14 -37.77 31.98
CA PHE A 256 10.77 -38.96 31.38
C PHE A 256 10.24 -39.28 29.97
N SER A 257 9.25 -38.52 29.48
CA SER A 257 8.58 -38.78 28.19
C SER A 257 8.08 -40.23 28.04
N TYR A 258 7.67 -40.84 29.17
CA TYR A 258 7.15 -42.19 29.26
C TYR A 258 5.69 -42.15 29.79
N PRO A 259 4.75 -42.96 29.28
CA PRO A 259 3.31 -42.80 29.52
C PRO A 259 2.86 -43.22 30.93
N PHE A 260 3.34 -42.52 31.97
CA PHE A 260 3.00 -42.78 33.37
C PHE A 260 1.54 -42.45 33.70
N THR A 261 0.86 -41.54 33.00
CA THR A 261 -0.56 -41.26 33.23
C THR A 261 -1.48 -42.41 32.86
N ALA A 262 -1.07 -43.28 31.93
CA ALA A 262 -1.82 -44.46 31.52
C ALA A 262 -1.66 -45.66 32.48
N LYS A 263 -0.68 -45.61 33.40
CA LYS A 263 -0.32 -46.72 34.29
C LYS A 263 -1.07 -46.65 35.62
N THR A 264 -1.51 -47.80 36.10
CA THR A 264 -2.11 -47.93 37.44
C THR A 264 -1.04 -47.81 38.53
N SER A 265 -1.43 -47.60 39.79
CA SER A 265 -0.45 -47.46 40.89
C SER A 265 0.41 -48.72 41.04
N SER A 266 -0.15 -49.93 40.85
CA SER A 266 0.61 -51.18 40.87
C SER A 266 1.58 -51.34 39.69
N GLU A 267 1.32 -50.64 38.58
CA GLU A 267 2.18 -50.66 37.39
C GLU A 267 3.31 -49.62 37.44
N LEU A 268 3.35 -48.74 38.45
CA LEU A 268 4.40 -47.71 38.55
C LEU A 268 5.78 -48.32 38.78
N VAL A 269 5.90 -49.26 39.72
CA VAL A 269 7.18 -49.95 40.02
C VAL A 269 7.74 -50.68 38.79
N PRO A 270 6.97 -51.53 38.08
CA PRO A 270 7.48 -52.17 36.87
C PRO A 270 7.79 -51.16 35.76
N ALA A 271 6.99 -50.08 35.60
CA ALA A 271 7.29 -49.02 34.64
C ALA A 271 8.61 -48.30 34.94
N PHE A 272 8.93 -48.06 36.21
CA PHE A 272 10.24 -47.55 36.60
C PHE A 272 11.37 -48.53 36.29
N SER A 273 11.21 -49.81 36.61
CA SER A 273 12.23 -50.83 36.29
C SER A 273 12.48 -50.98 34.79
N GLU A 274 11.43 -50.88 33.97
CA GLU A 274 11.53 -50.93 32.51
C GLU A 274 12.25 -49.70 31.96
N PHE A 275 11.90 -48.50 32.44
CA PHE A 275 12.51 -47.25 31.98
C PHE A 275 13.99 -47.15 32.36
N PHE A 276 14.34 -47.51 33.60
CA PHE A 276 15.70 -47.39 34.10
C PHE A 276 16.56 -48.63 33.83
N ALA A 277 16.02 -49.75 33.33
CA ALA A 277 16.76 -50.98 33.03
C ALA A 277 17.73 -51.43 34.15
N HIS A 278 17.34 -51.25 35.41
CA HIS A 278 18.17 -51.48 36.61
C HIS A 278 19.43 -50.63 36.76
N SER A 279 19.58 -49.54 36.00
CA SER A 279 20.71 -48.61 36.09
C SER A 279 20.48 -47.42 37.04
N ALA A 280 19.39 -47.42 37.81
CA ALA A 280 19.06 -46.34 38.73
C ALA A 280 19.84 -46.48 40.06
N SER A 281 20.23 -45.36 40.68
CA SER A 281 20.88 -45.36 42.00
C SER A 281 19.93 -45.87 43.09
N GLU A 282 20.47 -46.40 44.20
CA GLU A 282 19.67 -46.88 45.34
C GLU A 282 18.76 -45.77 45.91
N ARG A 283 19.26 -44.53 45.94
CA ARG A 283 18.48 -43.34 46.34
C ARG A 283 17.33 -43.05 45.39
N SER A 284 17.54 -43.17 44.09
CA SER A 284 16.48 -42.98 43.10
C SER A 284 15.37 -44.02 43.27
N TYR A 285 15.73 -45.27 43.56
CA TYR A 285 14.76 -46.33 43.87
C TYR A 285 13.95 -46.05 45.13
N ALA A 286 14.57 -45.52 46.18
CA ALA A 286 13.86 -45.12 47.40
C ALA A 286 12.78 -44.05 47.10
N TYR A 287 13.12 -43.02 46.30
CA TYR A 287 12.14 -42.00 45.92
C TYR A 287 11.05 -42.52 44.96
N MET A 288 11.38 -43.46 44.06
CA MET A 288 10.37 -44.13 43.23
C MET A 288 9.39 -44.93 44.08
N GLN A 289 9.91 -45.61 45.11
CA GLN A 289 9.11 -46.35 46.07
C GLN A 289 8.21 -45.42 46.89
N ASP A 290 8.71 -44.27 47.36
CA ASP A 290 7.90 -43.26 48.05
C ASP A 290 6.73 -42.77 47.17
N LEU A 291 6.99 -42.50 45.89
CA LEU A 291 5.95 -42.09 44.94
C LEU A 291 4.91 -43.18 44.72
N TYR A 292 5.35 -44.44 44.64
CA TYR A 292 4.45 -45.60 44.56
C TYR A 292 3.59 -45.72 45.82
N GLU A 293 4.19 -45.65 47.01
CA GLU A 293 3.48 -45.79 48.29
C GLU A 293 2.41 -44.70 48.46
N VAL A 294 2.73 -43.45 48.11
CA VAL A 294 1.76 -42.35 48.13
C VAL A 294 0.63 -42.59 47.13
N CYS A 295 0.92 -43.08 45.93
CA CYS A 295 -0.10 -43.41 44.93
C CYS A 295 -0.99 -44.57 45.38
N ALA A 296 -0.40 -45.65 45.91
CA ALA A 296 -1.11 -46.80 46.43
C ALA A 296 -2.00 -46.42 47.62
N ARG A 297 -1.49 -45.56 48.52
CA ARG A 297 -2.27 -45.03 49.64
C ARG A 297 -3.43 -44.15 49.17
N CYS A 298 -3.20 -43.30 48.16
CA CYS A 298 -4.25 -42.49 47.55
C CYS A 298 -5.36 -43.36 46.92
N ASP A 299 -4.99 -44.43 46.23
CA ASP A 299 -5.97 -45.35 45.65
C ASP A 299 -6.72 -46.13 46.72
N TYR A 300 -6.05 -46.62 47.76
CA TYR A 300 -6.71 -47.23 48.91
C TYR A 300 -7.76 -46.29 49.51
N ILE A 301 -7.44 -45.00 49.71
CA ILE A 301 -8.38 -44.03 50.27
C ILE A 301 -9.57 -43.77 49.34
N ARG A 302 -9.34 -43.78 48.03
CA ARG A 302 -10.40 -43.58 47.03
C ARG A 302 -11.37 -44.77 46.94
N PHE A 303 -10.87 -45.99 47.12
CA PHE A 303 -11.65 -47.21 46.88
C PHE A 303 -12.13 -47.92 48.15
N SER A 304 -11.57 -47.59 49.33
CA SER A 304 -11.95 -48.25 50.60
C SER A 304 -13.25 -47.72 51.22
N GLY A 305 -13.74 -46.54 50.83
CA GLY A 305 -15.00 -45.96 51.29
C GLY A 305 -15.02 -45.45 52.75
N GLU A 306 -14.27 -46.08 53.66
CA GLU A 306 -14.32 -45.81 55.11
C GLU A 306 -13.02 -45.21 55.68
N SER A 307 -11.96 -45.10 54.89
CA SER A 307 -10.67 -44.64 55.41
C SER A 307 -10.64 -43.11 55.64
N VAL A 308 -10.20 -42.70 56.83
CA VAL A 308 -9.96 -41.29 57.16
C VAL A 308 -8.54 -40.91 56.75
N PHE A 309 -8.41 -39.94 55.85
CA PHE A 309 -7.12 -39.38 55.46
C PHE A 309 -6.79 -38.19 56.36
N SER A 310 -5.98 -38.41 57.39
CA SER A 310 -5.68 -37.41 58.43
C SER A 310 -4.91 -36.21 57.86
N ARG A 311 -4.96 -35.08 58.55
CA ARG A 311 -4.23 -33.86 58.13
C ARG A 311 -2.72 -34.10 58.06
N GLU A 312 -2.17 -34.76 59.06
CA GLU A 312 -0.72 -35.03 59.16
C GLU A 312 -0.28 -35.95 58.04
N GLU A 313 -1.04 -37.00 57.76
CA GLU A 313 -0.76 -37.96 56.70
C GLU A 313 -0.84 -37.30 55.30
N ARG A 314 -1.76 -36.33 55.10
CA ARG A 314 -1.82 -35.54 53.85
C ARG A 314 -0.59 -34.66 53.66
N ILE A 315 -0.11 -34.02 54.73
CA ILE A 315 1.07 -33.16 54.69
C ILE A 315 2.31 -34.02 54.42
N ASP A 316 2.45 -35.14 55.13
CA ASP A 316 3.55 -36.10 54.91
C ASP A 316 3.57 -36.60 53.46
N SER A 317 2.40 -37.00 52.92
CA SER A 317 2.28 -37.44 51.52
C SER A 317 2.75 -36.37 50.53
N VAL A 318 2.37 -35.10 50.74
CA VAL A 318 2.79 -33.99 49.86
C VAL A 318 4.28 -33.71 50.00
N GLN A 319 4.83 -33.82 51.22
CA GLN A 319 6.26 -33.61 51.48
C GLN A 319 7.12 -34.69 50.83
N ARG A 320 6.73 -35.98 50.95
CA ARG A 320 7.41 -37.10 50.27
C ARG A 320 7.40 -36.96 48.74
N VAL A 321 6.26 -36.57 48.18
CA VAL A 321 6.19 -36.28 46.73
C VAL A 321 7.13 -35.13 46.40
N ARG A 322 7.08 -34.03 47.16
CA ARG A 322 7.93 -32.87 46.90
C ARG A 322 9.43 -33.18 46.99
N SER A 323 9.88 -33.99 47.97
CA SER A 323 11.29 -34.40 48.08
C SER A 323 11.71 -35.27 46.91
N ALA A 324 10.89 -36.25 46.52
CA ALA A 324 11.14 -37.09 45.34
C ALA A 324 11.24 -36.25 44.06
N LEU A 325 10.30 -35.33 43.84
CA LEU A 325 10.32 -34.43 42.68
C LEU A 325 11.55 -33.51 42.68
N LEU A 326 11.95 -33.00 43.84
CA LEU A 326 13.16 -32.17 43.96
C LEU A 326 14.43 -32.96 43.64
N TYR A 327 14.50 -34.21 44.07
CA TYR A 327 15.63 -35.10 43.75
C TYR A 327 15.74 -35.33 42.24
N PHE A 328 14.63 -35.66 41.56
CA PHE A 328 14.65 -35.88 40.11
C PHE A 328 14.95 -34.62 39.28
N GLU A 329 14.75 -33.43 39.84
CA GLU A 329 15.04 -32.15 39.18
C GLU A 329 16.48 -31.67 39.41
N GLN A 330 17.13 -32.10 40.50
CA GLN A 330 18.55 -31.85 40.71
C GLN A 330 19.35 -32.67 39.68
N PRO A 331 20.31 -32.06 38.97
CA PRO A 331 21.26 -32.88 38.21
C PRO A 331 21.92 -33.84 39.20
N GLU A 332 22.05 -35.12 38.83
CA GLU A 332 22.89 -36.09 39.55
C GLU A 332 24.35 -35.61 39.46
N GLU A 333 24.68 -34.54 40.19
CA GLU A 333 26.05 -34.12 40.40
C GLU A 333 26.68 -35.12 41.36
N ARG A 334 27.46 -36.02 40.78
CA ARG A 334 28.63 -36.67 41.40
C ARG A 334 28.37 -37.79 42.42
N GLU A 335 27.77 -38.90 41.99
CA GLU A 335 28.09 -40.19 42.64
C GLU A 335 29.30 -40.89 41.95
N ALA A 336 29.70 -40.45 40.75
CA ALA A 336 30.93 -40.90 40.09
C ALA A 336 32.24 -40.38 40.72
N GLU A 337 32.20 -39.37 41.59
CA GLU A 337 33.40 -38.94 42.36
C GLU A 337 33.64 -39.78 43.61
N ASN A 338 32.59 -40.36 44.22
CA ASN A 338 32.75 -41.19 45.41
C ASN A 338 33.17 -42.63 45.05
N GLN A 339 32.67 -43.21 43.95
CA GLN A 339 33.17 -44.52 43.49
C GLN A 339 34.63 -44.49 43.05
N LYS A 340 35.11 -43.39 42.44
CA LYS A 340 36.53 -43.20 42.14
C LYS A 340 37.41 -43.01 43.39
N THR A 341 36.81 -42.62 44.51
CA THR A 341 37.54 -42.43 45.77
C THR A 341 37.57 -43.72 46.59
N GLU A 342 36.57 -44.60 46.47
CA GLU A 342 36.56 -45.91 47.15
C GLU A 342 37.35 -47.01 46.42
N GLU A 343 37.49 -46.95 45.09
CA GLU A 343 38.41 -47.85 44.35
C GLU A 343 39.89 -47.43 44.45
N ALA A 344 40.17 -46.31 45.12
CA ALA A 344 41.52 -45.76 45.31
C ALA A 344 42.03 -45.86 46.77
N VAL A 345 41.35 -46.62 47.64
CA VAL A 345 41.78 -46.91 49.02
C VAL A 345 42.19 -48.37 49.18
#